data_AF-A0AAJ6QUD2-F1
#
_entry.id   AF-A0AAJ6QUD2-F1
#
_cell.length_a   1.000
_cell.length_b   1.000
_cell.length_c   1.000
_cell.angle_alpha   90.00
_cell.angle_beta   90.00
_cell.angle_gamma   90.00
#
_symmetry.space_group_name_H-M   'P 1'
#
loop_
_entity.id
_entity.type
_entity.pdbx_description
1 polymer ?
#
loop_
_entity_poly.entity_id
_entity_poly.type
_entity_poly.pdbx_seq_one_letter_code
_entity_poly.pdbx_strand_id
1 'polypeptide(L)'
;MSLRKLVINLTLKSRAGHSRQALRLLTYVQGQAGQKYKREYFYAIDHQGMLFLEDARIKNFTSCFKEHKFLEFFFRRVRVNDVGFYGDEFPYVSPCGVEMNYIKCDDVPIVFTQLEKDILYHNHAGKLLSVPFEPQSLWMVASNGRVYHKGPQRSGGVGLIASKLAIQLSKNFVFEADLPVAYIHNNQDVPFDGRTEAILNSVPHYEGTEG
;
A
#
# COMPACT_ATOMS: atom_id res chain seq x y z
N MET A 1 -26.77 -5.37 -23.99
CA MET A 1 -26.88 -6.31 -22.86
C MET A 1 -26.75 -5.48 -21.58
N SER A 2 -27.84 -5.39 -20.81
CA SER A 2 -28.05 -4.35 -19.79
C SER A 2 -27.11 -4.51 -18.58
N LEU A 3 -26.34 -3.45 -18.28
CA LEU A 3 -25.51 -3.30 -17.09
C LEU A 3 -26.41 -3.34 -15.83
N ARG A 4 -26.43 -4.45 -15.11
CA ARG A 4 -27.08 -4.52 -13.79
C ARG A 4 -26.06 -4.10 -12.73
N LYS A 5 -26.17 -2.86 -12.26
CA LYS A 5 -25.43 -2.34 -11.09
C LYS A 5 -25.89 -3.11 -9.85
N LEU A 6 -24.98 -3.84 -9.19
CA LEU A 6 -25.28 -4.47 -7.90
C LEU A 6 -24.99 -3.46 -6.78
N VAL A 7 -26.03 -2.82 -6.26
CA VAL A 7 -25.94 -1.94 -5.08
C VAL A 7 -26.15 -2.78 -3.84
N ILE A 8 -25.11 -2.95 -3.01
CA ILE A 8 -25.23 -3.61 -1.71
C ILE A 8 -25.36 -2.53 -0.62
N ASN A 9 -26.53 -2.43 -0.02
CA ASN A 9 -26.77 -1.56 1.14
C ASN A 9 -26.23 -2.24 2.41
N LEU A 10 -25.17 -1.69 3.01
CA LEU A 10 -24.69 -2.11 4.33
C LEU A 10 -25.13 -1.08 5.38
N THR A 11 -26.10 -1.47 6.21
CA THR A 11 -26.59 -0.63 7.31
C THR A 11 -25.71 -0.86 8.54
N LEU A 12 -24.84 0.09 8.87
CA LEU A 12 -24.16 0.13 10.17
C LEU A 12 -24.92 1.06 11.12
N LYS A 13 -25.40 0.52 12.24
CA LYS A 13 -26.05 1.31 13.30
C LYS A 13 -24.99 2.03 14.13
N SER A 14 -24.92 3.36 14.00
CA SER A 14 -24.23 4.25 14.94
C SER A 14 -25.21 4.78 15.99
N ARG A 15 -24.75 4.92 17.24
CA ARG A 15 -25.53 5.45 18.38
C ARG A 15 -25.67 6.99 18.38
N ALA A 16 -25.22 7.70 17.35
CA ALA A 16 -25.33 9.15 17.28
C ALA A 16 -25.83 9.61 15.90
N GLY A 17 -27.15 9.53 15.69
CA GLY A 17 -27.99 10.47 14.92
C GLY A 17 -27.67 10.90 13.48
N HIS A 18 -26.54 10.55 12.88
CA HIS A 18 -26.18 10.96 11.52
C HIS A 18 -25.65 9.76 10.74
N SER A 19 -26.52 9.21 9.87
CA SER A 19 -26.17 8.20 8.89
C SER A 19 -25.43 8.86 7.73
N ARG A 20 -24.10 8.75 7.68
CA ARG A 20 -23.37 8.95 6.42
C ARG A 20 -23.40 7.63 5.66
N GLN A 21 -24.20 7.58 4.60
CA GLN A 21 -24.14 6.50 3.62
C GLN A 21 -22.84 6.65 2.82
N ALA A 22 -21.84 5.82 3.07
CA ALA A 22 -20.77 5.59 2.11
C ALA A 22 -21.27 4.50 1.14
N LEU A 23 -21.79 4.91 -0.02
CA LEU A 23 -22.04 3.96 -1.12
C LEU A 23 -20.68 3.50 -1.65
N ARG A 24 -20.26 2.27 -1.31
CA ARG A 24 -19.17 1.62 -2.04
C ARG A 24 -19.76 1.08 -3.33
N LEU A 25 -19.66 1.85 -4.41
CA LEU A 25 -19.92 1.35 -5.76
C LEU A 25 -18.82 0.34 -6.09
N LEU A 26 -19.07 -0.95 -5.88
CA LEU A 26 -18.28 -2.00 -6.49
C LEU A 26 -18.59 -1.93 -7.99
N THR A 27 -17.68 -1.35 -8.77
CA THR A 27 -17.82 -1.24 -10.22
C THR A 27 -17.29 -2.47 -10.95
N TYR A 28 -16.54 -3.34 -10.28
CA TYR A 28 -16.04 -4.58 -10.86
C TYR A 28 -17.00 -5.77 -10.70
N VAL A 29 -16.95 -6.66 -11.69
CA VAL A 29 -17.64 -7.96 -11.68
C VAL A 29 -16.56 -9.03 -11.84
N GLN A 30 -16.44 -9.94 -10.88
CA GLN A 30 -15.48 -11.03 -10.96
C GLN A 30 -15.72 -11.90 -12.22
N GLY A 31 -14.63 -12.33 -12.87
CA GLY A 31 -14.65 -13.09 -14.13
C GLY A 31 -14.52 -12.25 -15.41
N GLN A 32 -14.28 -10.93 -15.33
CA GLN A 32 -14.09 -10.06 -16.50
C GLN A 32 -12.87 -10.42 -17.37
N ALA A 33 -11.80 -11.05 -16.85
CA ALA A 33 -10.71 -11.51 -17.71
C ALA A 33 -11.04 -12.81 -18.48
N GLY A 34 -12.27 -13.32 -18.33
CA GLY A 34 -12.78 -14.46 -19.09
C GLY A 34 -11.89 -15.70 -18.92
N GLN A 35 -11.41 -16.24 -20.04
CA GLN A 35 -10.55 -17.44 -20.05
C GLN A 35 -9.04 -17.13 -19.99
N LYS A 36 -8.63 -15.86 -19.90
CA LYS A 36 -7.21 -15.50 -19.91
C LYS A 36 -6.46 -16.11 -18.72
N TYR A 37 -7.11 -16.18 -17.56
CA TYR A 37 -6.57 -16.77 -16.34
C TYR A 37 -7.48 -17.90 -15.85
N LYS A 38 -6.90 -18.98 -15.33
CA LYS A 38 -7.68 -20.11 -14.80
C LYS A 38 -8.42 -19.72 -13.52
N ARG A 39 -7.85 -18.81 -12.74
CA ARG A 39 -8.41 -18.29 -11.49
C ARG A 39 -8.03 -16.83 -11.32
N GLU A 40 -8.95 -16.08 -10.73
CA GLU A 40 -8.78 -14.69 -10.34
C GLU A 40 -9.04 -14.57 -8.84
N TYR A 41 -8.14 -13.88 -8.15
CA TYR A 41 -8.27 -13.57 -6.74
C TYR A 41 -8.12 -12.07 -6.54
N PHE A 42 -8.88 -11.52 -5.59
CA PHE A 42 -8.87 -10.10 -5.28
C PHE A 42 -8.37 -9.92 -3.86
N TYR A 43 -7.37 -9.05 -3.70
CA TYR A 43 -6.69 -8.80 -2.44
C TYR A 43 -6.76 -7.33 -2.08
N ALA A 44 -6.70 -7.07 -0.77
CA ALA A 44 -6.50 -5.75 -0.20
C ALA A 44 -5.23 -5.74 0.66
N ILE A 45 -4.50 -4.64 0.59
CA ILE A 45 -3.37 -4.33 1.48
C ILE A 45 -3.75 -3.12 2.32
N ASP A 46 -3.66 -3.25 3.64
CA ASP A 46 -3.90 -2.12 4.54
C ASP A 46 -2.64 -1.25 4.74
N HIS A 47 -2.83 -0.09 5.35
CA HIS A 47 -1.74 0.83 5.72
C HIS A 47 -0.75 0.26 6.76
N GLN A 48 -1.03 -0.91 7.35
CA GLN A 48 -0.08 -1.64 8.21
C GLN A 48 0.74 -2.67 7.43
N GLY A 49 0.49 -2.85 6.13
CA GLY A 49 1.16 -3.80 5.26
C GLY A 49 0.59 -5.22 5.31
N MET A 50 -0.58 -5.41 5.93
CA MET A 50 -1.24 -6.71 6.04
C MET A 50 -2.01 -7.03 4.76
N LEU A 51 -1.95 -8.29 4.34
CA LEU A 51 -2.62 -8.79 3.14
C LEU A 51 -3.90 -9.54 3.51
N PHE A 52 -4.98 -9.26 2.78
CA PHE A 52 -6.31 -9.87 2.95
C PHE A 52 -6.91 -10.28 1.61
N LEU A 53 -7.82 -11.26 1.63
CA LEU A 53 -8.77 -11.41 0.53
C LEU A 53 -9.77 -10.25 0.59
N GLU A 54 -10.09 -9.65 -0.56
CA GLU A 54 -11.01 -8.51 -0.59
C GLU A 54 -12.43 -8.89 -0.14
N ASP A 55 -12.88 -10.10 -0.46
CA ASP A 55 -14.21 -10.59 -0.04
C ASP A 55 -14.26 -11.05 1.43
N ALA A 56 -13.14 -10.96 2.16
CA ALA A 56 -13.15 -11.27 3.59
C ALA A 56 -14.09 -10.32 4.34
N ARG A 57 -15.11 -10.91 5.00
CA ARG A 57 -16.12 -10.20 5.80
C ARG A 57 -15.51 -9.36 6.92
N ILE A 58 -14.43 -9.86 7.52
CA ILE A 58 -13.68 -9.19 8.57
C ILE A 58 -12.23 -9.11 8.08
N LYS A 59 -11.64 -7.91 8.14
CA LYS A 59 -10.23 -7.65 7.84
C LYS A 59 -9.55 -7.20 9.12
N ASN A 60 -8.91 -8.13 9.81
CA ASN A 60 -8.20 -7.89 11.06
C ASN A 60 -7.03 -8.87 11.22
N PHE A 61 -6.33 -8.82 12.35
CA PHE A 61 -5.19 -9.70 12.57
C PHE A 61 -5.52 -11.19 12.45
N THR A 62 -6.75 -11.67 12.72
CA THR A 62 -7.05 -13.11 12.59
C THR A 62 -7.29 -13.52 11.12
N SER A 63 -7.73 -12.60 10.27
CA SER A 63 -8.06 -12.88 8.86
C SER A 63 -6.94 -12.56 7.86
N CYS A 64 -5.86 -11.87 8.27
CA CYS A 64 -4.73 -11.59 7.38
C CYS A 64 -3.90 -12.84 7.09
N PHE A 65 -3.27 -12.85 5.91
CA PHE A 65 -2.22 -13.81 5.57
C PHE A 65 -0.95 -13.52 6.39
N LYS A 66 -0.30 -14.58 6.90
CA LYS A 66 0.87 -14.47 7.80
C LYS A 66 2.05 -15.36 7.42
N GLU A 67 1.87 -16.29 6.50
CA GLU A 67 2.92 -17.24 6.15
C GLU A 67 4.00 -16.52 5.34
N HIS A 68 5.23 -16.47 5.87
CA HIS A 68 6.28 -15.61 5.33
C HIS A 68 6.67 -15.97 3.89
N LYS A 69 6.70 -17.26 3.51
CA LYS A 69 7.06 -17.66 2.14
C LYS A 69 5.97 -17.28 1.14
N PHE A 70 4.71 -17.37 1.53
CA PHE A 70 3.58 -16.90 0.76
C PHE A 70 3.64 -15.39 0.57
N LEU A 71 3.87 -14.62 1.64
CA LEU A 71 4.02 -13.17 1.57
C LEU A 71 5.22 -12.78 0.69
N GLU A 72 6.37 -13.41 0.87
CA GLU A 72 7.55 -13.23 0.00
C GLU A 72 7.21 -13.52 -1.46
N PHE A 73 6.57 -14.65 -1.74
CA PHE A 73 6.14 -15.03 -3.08
C PHE A 73 5.20 -13.98 -3.69
N PHE A 74 4.20 -13.54 -2.92
CA PHE A 74 3.18 -12.61 -3.37
C PHE A 74 3.79 -11.23 -3.67
N PHE A 75 4.50 -10.64 -2.70
CA PHE A 75 5.02 -9.28 -2.79
C PHE A 75 6.21 -9.14 -3.75
N ARG A 76 7.03 -10.18 -3.96
CA ARG A 76 8.09 -10.13 -5.00
C ARG A 76 7.54 -9.99 -6.42
N ARG A 77 6.28 -10.35 -6.64
CA ARG A 77 5.63 -10.33 -7.95
C ARG A 77 4.64 -9.18 -8.10
N VAL A 78 4.43 -8.39 -7.04
CA VAL A 78 3.60 -7.20 -7.12
C VAL A 78 4.17 -6.26 -8.19
N ARG A 79 3.28 -5.79 -9.05
CA ARG A 79 3.56 -4.78 -10.06
C ARG A 79 2.33 -3.95 -10.38
N VAL A 80 2.53 -2.79 -11.01
CA VAL A 80 1.43 -1.99 -11.56
C VAL A 80 0.57 -2.84 -12.49
N ASN A 81 -0.75 -2.66 -12.40
CA ASN A 81 -1.71 -3.35 -13.22
C ASN A 81 -1.72 -2.79 -14.65
N ASP A 82 -1.04 -3.50 -15.53
CA ASP A 82 -0.96 -3.25 -16.97
C ASP A 82 -1.68 -4.34 -17.79
N VAL A 83 -2.46 -5.22 -17.13
CA VAL A 83 -3.01 -6.43 -17.77
C VAL A 83 -4.34 -6.21 -18.51
N GLY A 84 -4.92 -5.01 -18.37
CA GLY A 84 -6.14 -4.56 -19.06
C GLY A 84 -7.46 -4.89 -18.35
N PHE A 85 -7.41 -5.36 -17.10
CA PHE A 85 -8.61 -5.74 -16.32
C PHE A 85 -8.57 -5.11 -14.94
N TYR A 86 -9.72 -4.60 -14.50
CA TYR A 86 -9.94 -4.08 -13.14
C TYR A 86 -9.02 -2.94 -12.68
N GLY A 87 -8.25 -2.30 -13.57
CA GLY A 87 -7.20 -1.33 -13.22
C GLY A 87 -7.69 -0.13 -12.41
N ASP A 88 -8.94 0.30 -12.64
CA ASP A 88 -9.54 1.42 -11.92
C ASP A 88 -9.75 1.13 -10.43
N GLU A 89 -10.01 -0.12 -10.04
CA GLU A 89 -10.19 -0.51 -8.64
C GLU A 89 -8.98 -1.25 -8.05
N PHE A 90 -8.21 -1.92 -8.90
CA PHE A 90 -7.08 -2.77 -8.53
C PHE A 90 -5.84 -2.31 -9.29
N PRO A 91 -5.16 -1.25 -8.83
CA PRO A 91 -3.99 -0.64 -9.50
C PRO A 91 -2.77 -1.54 -9.58
N TYR A 92 -2.74 -2.65 -8.83
CA TYR A 92 -1.63 -3.58 -8.82
C TYR A 92 -2.09 -5.01 -9.06
N VAL A 93 -1.14 -5.84 -9.47
CA VAL A 93 -1.32 -7.28 -9.62
C VAL A 93 -0.12 -8.04 -9.09
N SER A 94 -0.34 -9.28 -8.67
CA SER A 94 0.72 -10.26 -8.38
C SER A 94 0.47 -11.55 -9.17
N PRO A 95 1.08 -11.71 -10.36
CA PRO A 95 0.85 -12.91 -11.18
C PRO A 95 1.36 -14.19 -10.52
N CYS A 96 0.57 -15.28 -10.54
CA CYS A 96 0.90 -16.56 -9.94
C CYS A 96 0.64 -17.72 -10.92
N GLY A 97 1.56 -17.91 -11.88
CA GLY A 97 1.43 -18.94 -12.90
C GLY A 97 0.17 -18.74 -13.75
N VAL A 98 -0.81 -19.63 -13.58
CA VAL A 98 -2.12 -19.57 -14.27
C VAL A 98 -3.17 -18.73 -13.55
N GLU A 99 -2.83 -18.22 -12.36
CA GLU A 99 -3.69 -17.41 -11.50
C GLU A 99 -3.28 -15.93 -11.60
N MET A 100 -4.27 -15.05 -11.56
CA MET A 100 -4.06 -13.61 -11.45
C MET A 100 -4.59 -13.10 -10.12
N ASN A 101 -3.74 -12.40 -9.37
CA ASN A 101 -4.10 -11.74 -8.13
C ASN A 101 -4.20 -10.24 -8.40
N TYR A 102 -5.40 -9.68 -8.32
CA TYR A 102 -5.67 -8.25 -8.42
C TYR A 102 -5.62 -7.62 -7.04
N ILE A 103 -5.01 -6.45 -6.92
CA ILE A 103 -4.65 -5.87 -5.63
C ILE A 103 -5.06 -4.42 -5.59
N LYS A 104 -5.77 -4.07 -4.52
CA LYS A 104 -5.98 -2.70 -4.09
C LYS A 104 -5.31 -2.45 -2.75
N CYS A 105 -5.04 -1.20 -2.47
CA CYS A 105 -4.28 -0.78 -1.30
C CYS A 105 -4.99 0.39 -0.64
N ASP A 106 -4.86 0.53 0.68
CA ASP A 106 -5.25 1.76 1.39
C ASP A 106 -4.38 2.97 0.99
N ASP A 107 -3.16 2.68 0.51
CA ASP A 107 -2.15 3.65 0.07
C ASP A 107 -1.31 2.98 -1.03
N VAL A 108 -0.01 2.76 -0.83
CA VAL A 108 0.87 2.00 -1.73
C VAL A 108 1.04 0.53 -1.31
N PRO A 109 1.39 -0.41 -2.21
CA PRO A 109 1.40 -1.84 -1.91
C PRO A 109 2.58 -2.26 -1.00
N ILE A 110 3.64 -1.47 -0.98
CA ILE A 110 4.82 -1.73 -0.14
C ILE A 110 4.69 -0.93 1.14
N VAL A 111 4.71 -1.63 2.27
CA VAL A 111 4.68 -0.99 3.60
C VAL A 111 5.84 -1.52 4.42
N PHE A 112 6.79 -0.64 4.73
CA PHE A 112 7.94 -0.91 5.59
C PHE A 112 7.50 -0.92 7.05
N THR A 113 7.77 -2.02 7.73
CA THR A 113 7.26 -2.26 9.10
C THR A 113 8.38 -2.32 10.13
N GLN A 114 9.62 -2.53 9.70
CA GLN A 114 10.78 -2.66 10.57
C GLN A 114 12.03 -2.08 9.91
N LEU A 115 12.93 -1.52 10.73
CA LEU A 115 14.27 -1.09 10.35
C LEU A 115 15.28 -1.78 11.29
N GLU A 116 16.25 -2.52 10.75
CA GLU A 116 17.36 -3.08 11.51
C GLU A 116 18.67 -2.91 10.72
N LYS A 117 19.70 -2.31 11.33
CA LYS A 117 21.05 -2.17 10.72
C LYS A 117 21.00 -1.64 9.27
N ASP A 118 20.27 -0.55 9.06
CA ASP A 118 20.08 0.09 7.75
C ASP A 118 19.43 -0.80 6.68
N ILE A 119 18.61 -1.75 7.14
CA ILE A 119 17.76 -2.57 6.27
C ILE A 119 16.31 -2.35 6.68
N LEU A 120 15.49 -1.89 5.73
CA LEU A 120 14.04 -1.83 5.88
C LEU A 120 13.43 -3.16 5.45
N TYR A 121 12.58 -3.73 6.30
CA TYR A 121 11.77 -4.91 5.99
C TYR A 121 10.31 -4.51 5.78
N HIS A 122 9.61 -5.23 4.91
CA HIS A 122 8.27 -4.84 4.48
C HIS A 122 7.26 -5.99 4.43
N ASN A 123 5.98 -5.61 4.52
CA ASN A 123 4.80 -6.45 4.33
C ASN A 123 4.80 -7.77 5.14
N HIS A 124 5.41 -7.74 6.34
CA HIS A 124 5.39 -8.84 7.32
C HIS A 124 5.92 -10.20 6.84
N ALA A 125 6.78 -10.24 5.81
CA ALA A 125 7.40 -11.48 5.33
C ALA A 125 8.68 -11.87 6.12
N GLY A 126 8.78 -11.48 7.39
CA GLY A 126 10.00 -11.59 8.18
C GLY A 126 11.18 -10.88 7.48
N LYS A 127 12.33 -11.58 7.40
CA LYS A 127 13.57 -11.05 6.77
C LYS A 127 13.70 -11.34 5.27
N LEU A 128 12.65 -11.85 4.63
CA LEU A 128 12.68 -12.30 3.23
C LEU A 128 12.47 -11.17 2.21
N LEU A 129 11.88 -10.07 2.67
CA LEU A 129 11.52 -8.90 1.89
C LEU A 129 12.16 -7.67 2.52
N SER A 130 13.17 -7.12 1.84
CA SER A 130 13.93 -6.00 2.35
C SER A 130 14.49 -5.10 1.26
N VAL A 131 14.81 -3.88 1.65
CA VAL A 131 15.56 -2.89 0.86
C VAL A 131 16.58 -2.19 1.75
N PRO A 132 17.70 -1.67 1.20
CA PRO A 132 18.58 -0.78 1.93
C PRO A 132 17.82 0.45 2.43
N PHE A 133 18.11 0.87 3.66
CA PHE A 133 17.66 2.16 4.17
C PHE A 133 18.58 3.26 3.65
N GLU A 134 17.98 4.25 2.99
CA GLU A 134 18.66 5.41 2.44
C GLU A 134 18.01 6.67 2.99
N PRO A 135 18.62 7.31 4.01
CA PRO A 135 18.03 8.46 4.70
C PRO A 135 17.57 9.58 3.77
N GLN A 136 18.36 9.88 2.73
CA GLN A 136 18.06 10.90 1.73
C GLN A 136 16.79 10.63 0.92
N SER A 137 16.35 9.37 0.87
CA SER A 137 15.15 8.94 0.14
C SER A 137 13.91 8.88 1.02
N LEU A 138 13.99 9.33 2.28
CA LEU A 138 12.79 9.55 3.09
C LEU A 138 12.02 10.77 2.56
N TRP A 139 10.70 10.68 2.63
CA TRP A 139 9.80 11.80 2.32
C TRP A 139 8.63 11.80 3.28
N MET A 140 8.36 12.94 3.92
CA MET A 140 7.19 13.08 4.80
C MET A 140 6.22 14.08 4.18
N VAL A 141 4.99 13.64 4.00
CA VAL A 141 3.91 14.46 3.44
C VAL A 141 3.36 15.36 4.55
N ALA A 142 3.56 16.66 4.42
CA ALA A 142 3.25 17.64 5.48
C ALA A 142 1.76 17.64 5.90
N SER A 143 0.84 17.44 4.96
CA SER A 143 -0.61 17.52 5.23
C SER A 143 -1.16 16.39 6.12
N ASN A 144 -0.54 15.20 6.07
CA ASN A 144 -1.05 14.01 6.77
C ASN A 144 0.01 13.29 7.63
N GLY A 145 1.26 13.73 7.59
CA GLY A 145 2.38 13.16 8.35
C GLY A 145 2.82 11.76 7.90
N ARG A 146 2.30 11.24 6.78
CA ARG A 146 2.74 9.94 6.24
C ARG A 146 4.18 10.06 5.76
N VAL A 147 4.97 9.05 6.10
CA VAL A 147 6.38 8.97 5.71
C VAL A 147 6.53 7.86 4.68
N TYR A 148 7.29 8.13 3.63
CA TYR A 148 7.59 7.22 2.55
C TYR A 148 9.10 7.05 2.42
N HIS A 149 9.49 5.94 1.81
CA HIS A 149 10.86 5.69 1.41
C HIS A 149 10.84 5.06 0.02
N LYS A 150 11.92 5.22 -0.74
CA LYS A 150 12.04 4.51 -2.02
C LYS A 150 11.85 3.00 -1.85
N GLY A 151 11.24 2.37 -2.84
CA GLY A 151 10.85 0.97 -2.78
C GLY A 151 11.19 0.21 -4.07
N PRO A 152 10.79 -1.07 -4.16
CA PRO A 152 10.95 -1.87 -5.36
C PRO A 152 10.28 -1.22 -6.59
N GLN A 153 11.06 -1.00 -7.66
CA GLN A 153 10.60 -0.30 -8.87
C GLN A 153 9.37 -0.95 -9.51
N ARG A 154 9.29 -2.29 -9.50
CA ARG A 154 8.17 -3.04 -10.09
C ARG A 154 6.84 -2.69 -9.43
N SER A 155 6.87 -2.44 -8.12
CA SER A 155 5.69 -2.15 -7.29
C SER A 155 5.33 -0.67 -7.22
N GLY A 156 5.91 0.17 -8.08
CA GLY A 156 5.71 1.63 -8.09
C GLY A 156 6.90 2.44 -7.55
N GLY A 157 7.97 1.81 -7.08
CA GLY A 157 9.22 2.51 -6.73
C GLY A 157 9.20 3.24 -5.38
N VAL A 158 8.12 3.14 -4.62
CA VAL A 158 7.94 3.78 -3.31
C VAL A 158 7.24 2.83 -2.35
N GLY A 159 7.48 3.00 -1.04
CA GLY A 159 6.76 2.30 0.01
C GLY A 159 6.43 3.23 1.18
N LEU A 160 5.28 2.99 1.79
CA LEU A 160 4.83 3.65 3.01
C LEU A 160 5.66 3.14 4.20
N ILE A 161 6.06 4.03 5.09
CA ILE A 161 6.58 3.67 6.41
C ILE A 161 5.37 3.52 7.35
N ALA A 162 5.17 2.32 7.91
CA ALA A 162 4.09 2.10 8.86
C ALA A 162 4.18 3.06 10.06
N SER A 163 3.04 3.51 10.60
CA SER A 163 2.98 4.58 11.62
C SER A 163 3.89 4.34 12.82
N LYS A 164 4.00 3.09 13.30
CA LYS A 164 4.91 2.72 14.39
C LYS A 164 6.37 3.02 14.05
N LEU A 165 6.79 2.67 12.84
CA LEU A 165 8.15 2.93 12.36
C LEU A 165 8.34 4.42 12.07
N ALA A 166 7.34 5.11 11.53
CA ALA A 166 7.40 6.54 11.26
C ALA A 166 7.66 7.35 12.55
N ILE A 167 6.98 7.01 13.65
CA ILE A 167 7.19 7.64 14.97
C ILE A 167 8.62 7.35 15.51
N GLN A 168 9.19 6.20 15.18
CA GLN A 168 10.58 5.90 15.56
C GLN A 168 11.56 6.74 14.76
N LEU A 169 11.34 6.85 13.44
CA LEU A 169 12.20 7.63 12.55
C LEU A 169 12.09 9.13 12.81
N SER A 170 10.90 9.65 13.16
CA SER A 170 10.65 11.10 13.31
C SER A 170 11.55 11.77 14.36
N LYS A 171 12.13 11.00 15.29
CA LYS A 171 13.09 11.50 16.29
C LYS A 171 14.38 12.06 15.69
N ASN A 172 14.71 11.64 14.47
CA ASN A 172 15.92 12.04 13.76
C ASN A 172 15.62 12.95 12.56
N PHE A 173 14.37 13.39 12.37
CA PHE A 173 14.05 14.35 11.32
C PHE A 173 14.50 15.75 11.74
N VAL A 174 15.12 16.47 10.82
CA VAL A 174 15.45 17.90 10.96
C VAL A 174 14.37 18.70 10.24
N PHE A 175 13.84 19.71 10.92
CA PHE A 175 12.76 20.55 10.41
C PHE A 175 13.21 22.00 10.28
N GLU A 176 12.84 22.63 9.16
CA GLU A 176 12.96 24.07 8.92
C GLU A 176 11.59 24.61 8.53
N ALA A 177 11.10 25.65 9.21
CA ALA A 177 9.77 26.22 8.98
C ALA A 177 8.65 25.15 8.92
N ASP A 178 8.68 24.21 9.86
CA ASP A 178 7.77 23.05 9.97
C ASP A 178 7.83 22.04 8.82
N LEU A 179 8.80 22.19 7.90
CA LEU A 179 9.03 21.25 6.81
C LEU A 179 10.24 20.35 7.10
N PRO A 180 10.11 19.04 6.86
CA PRO A 180 11.22 18.10 7.02
C PRO A 180 12.24 18.31 5.90
N VAL A 181 13.49 18.64 6.25
CA VAL A 181 14.55 18.97 5.27
C VAL A 181 15.70 17.97 5.23
N ALA A 182 15.95 17.27 6.34
CA ALA A 182 17.03 16.29 6.44
C ALA A 182 16.72 15.21 7.48
N TYR A 183 17.52 14.15 7.48
CA TYR A 183 17.51 13.09 8.48
C TYR A 183 18.89 12.92 9.11
N ILE A 184 18.94 12.88 10.44
CA ILE A 184 20.17 12.63 11.21
C ILE A 184 20.52 11.15 11.10
N HIS A 185 21.60 10.83 10.41
CA HIS A 185 22.13 9.48 10.29
C HIS A 185 23.63 9.47 10.59
N ASN A 186 24.07 8.58 11.48
CA ASN A 186 25.47 8.50 11.93
C ASN A 186 26.05 9.86 12.40
N ASN A 187 25.25 10.63 13.15
CA ASN A 187 25.57 11.99 13.63
C ASN A 187 25.82 13.02 12.53
N GLN A 188 25.27 12.82 11.34
CA GLN A 188 25.34 13.76 10.23
C GLN A 188 23.94 14.04 9.69
N ASP A 189 23.70 15.29 9.30
CA ASP A 189 22.48 15.68 8.60
C ASP A 189 22.58 15.20 7.15
N VAL A 190 21.63 14.37 6.74
CA VAL A 190 21.50 13.88 5.36
C VAL A 190 20.28 14.56 4.73
N PRO A 191 20.48 15.56 3.83
CA PRO A 191 19.38 16.24 3.17
C PRO A 191 18.53 15.29 2.33
N PHE A 192 17.23 15.54 2.27
CA PHE A 192 16.33 14.78 1.40
C PHE A 192 16.55 15.13 -0.07
N ASP A 193 16.53 14.11 -0.94
CA ASP A 193 16.82 14.27 -2.37
C ASP A 193 15.58 14.63 -3.21
N GLY A 194 14.38 14.64 -2.60
CA GLY A 194 13.09 14.94 -3.24
C GLY A 194 12.62 13.89 -4.26
N ARG A 195 13.38 12.81 -4.52
CA ARG A 195 13.05 11.83 -5.55
C ARG A 195 11.85 10.98 -5.17
N THR A 196 11.72 10.66 -3.89
CA THR A 196 10.59 9.88 -3.37
C THR A 196 9.26 10.61 -3.54
N GLU A 197 9.24 11.95 -3.39
CA GLU A 197 8.06 12.76 -3.68
C GLU A 197 7.65 12.64 -5.15
N ALA A 198 8.60 12.83 -6.07
CA ALA A 198 8.34 12.74 -7.50
C ALA A 198 7.82 11.35 -7.92
N ILE A 199 8.37 10.28 -7.33
CA ILE A 199 7.88 8.92 -7.55
C ILE A 199 6.46 8.78 -7.00
N LEU A 200 6.22 9.19 -5.76
CA LEU A 200 4.92 9.07 -5.07
C LEU A 200 3.79 9.73 -5.88
N ASN A 201 4.02 10.92 -6.42
CA ASN A 201 3.07 11.64 -7.25
C ASN A 201 2.78 10.98 -8.62
N SER A 202 3.57 9.97 -9.01
CA SER A 202 3.37 9.20 -10.24
C SER A 202 2.66 7.87 -10.03
N VAL A 203 2.41 7.48 -8.78
CA VAL A 203 1.85 6.17 -8.45
C VAL A 203 0.33 6.15 -8.63
N PRO A 204 -0.26 5.07 -9.18
CA PRO A 204 -1.71 4.97 -9.36
C PRO A 204 -2.48 5.12 -8.04
N HIS A 205 -3.59 5.86 -8.08
CA HIS A 205 -4.53 6.04 -6.96
C HIS A 205 -3.90 6.57 -5.66
N TYR A 206 -2.71 7.16 -5.73
CA TYR A 206 -2.22 8.01 -4.66
C TYR A 206 -2.98 9.35 -4.75
N GLU A 207 -4.07 9.46 -3.98
CA GLU A 207 -4.72 10.74 -3.71
C GLU A 207 -3.86 11.54 -2.71
N GLY A 208 -2.66 11.90 -3.15
CA GLY A 208 -1.90 12.98 -2.54
C GLY A 208 -2.76 14.23 -2.65
N THR A 209 -3.34 14.64 -1.53
CA THR A 209 -4.31 15.74 -1.38
C THR A 209 -5.77 15.39 -1.75
N GLU A 210 -6.49 14.72 -0.86
CA GLU A 210 -7.91 15.04 -0.65
C GLU A 210 -8.11 15.48 0.80
N GLY A 211 -8.31 16.79 1.00
CA GLY A 211 -8.62 17.46 2.26
C GLY A 211 -7.67 18.60 2.61
#